data_AF-A0A166NB43-F1
#
_entry.id   AF-A0A166NB43-F1
#
_cell.length_a   1.000
_cell.length_b   1.000
_cell.length_c   1.000
_cell.angle_alpha   90.00
_cell.angle_beta   90.00
_cell.angle_gamma   90.00
#
_symmetry.space_group_name_H-M   'P 1'
#
loop_
_entity.id
_entity.type
_entity.pdbx_description
1 polymer ?
#
loop_
_entity_poly.entity_id
_entity_poly.type
_entity_poly.pdbx_seq_one_letter_code
_entity_poly.pdbx_strand_id
1 'polypeptide(L)' 'MGHGYVKTDPAIERWNTMREEAFYRFRFNSRTTKITMVALVLIPGSLFYFCNTKHLKWDWTAKRKGEPL' A
#
# COMPACT_ATOMS: atom_id res chain seq x y z
N MET A 1 7.96 5.13 -42.77
CA MET A 1 7.30 5.33 -41.46
C MET A 1 7.98 6.53 -40.81
N GLY A 2 7.21 7.58 -40.56
CA GLY A 2 7.72 8.94 -40.33
C GLY A 2 8.61 9.07 -39.10
N HIS A 3 9.62 9.94 -39.20
CA HIS A 3 10.49 10.34 -38.10
C HIS A 3 9.63 11.04 -37.04
N GLY A 4 9.32 10.34 -35.94
CA GLY A 4 8.55 10.91 -34.83
C GLY A 4 9.29 12.12 -34.24
N TYR A 5 8.53 13.14 -33.84
CA TYR A 5 9.06 14.39 -33.28
C TYR A 5 9.87 14.21 -31.99
N VAL A 6 9.81 13.04 -31.36
CA VAL A 6 10.50 12.70 -30.12
C VAL A 6 11.69 11.80 -30.43
N LYS A 7 12.86 12.19 -29.93
CA LYS A 7 14.06 11.34 -29.93
C LYS A 7 13.81 10.16 -28.99
N THR A 8 13.51 8.98 -29.54
CA THR A 8 13.32 7.76 -28.76
C THR A 8 14.67 7.28 -28.23
N ASP A 9 14.86 7.34 -26.91
CA ASP A 9 16.01 6.72 -26.25
C ASP A 9 15.68 5.25 -25.94
N PRO A 10 16.40 4.27 -26.52
CA PRO A 10 16.13 2.87 -26.28
C PRO A 10 16.30 2.47 -24.80
N ALA A 11 17.10 3.20 -24.01
CA ALA A 11 17.23 2.93 -22.58
C ALA A 11 15.95 3.33 -21.81
N ILE A 12 15.33 4.45 -22.16
CA ILE A 12 14.09 4.93 -21.54
C ILE A 12 12.94 3.99 -21.89
N GLU A 13 12.83 3.58 -23.15
CA GLU A 13 11.80 2.64 -23.59
C GLU A 13 11.92 1.29 -22.85
N ARG A 14 13.14 0.75 -22.74
CA ARG A 14 13.37 -0.51 -22.00
C ARG A 14 13.05 -0.40 -20.52
N TRP A 15 13.37 0.73 -19.88
CA TRP A 15 13.00 0.96 -18.48
C TRP A 15 11.48 1.05 -18.32
N ASN A 16 10.81 1.71 -19.26
CA ASN A 16 9.36 1.79 -19.27
C ASN A 16 8.74 0.38 -19.42
N THR A 17 9.18 -0.38 -20.41
CA THR A 17 8.76 -1.79 -20.61
C THR A 17 9.02 -2.64 -19.37
N MET A 18 10.18 -2.51 -18.73
CA MET A 18 10.50 -3.26 -17.51
C MET A 18 9.48 -2.99 -16.38
N ARG A 19 9.10 -1.72 -16.18
CA ARG A 19 8.14 -1.34 -15.13
C ARG A 19 6.72 -1.79 -15.45
N GLU A 20 6.26 -1.52 -16.66
CA GLU A 20 4.89 -1.87 -17.10
C GLU A 20 4.69 -3.39 -17.13
N GLU A 21 5.71 -4.16 -17.52
CA GLU A 21 5.66 -5.62 -17.58
C GLU A 21 6.12 -6.32 -16.30
N ALA A 22 6.34 -5.59 -15.21
CA ALA A 22 6.91 -6.17 -13.98
C ALA A 22 6.05 -7.33 -13.43
N PHE A 23 4.73 -7.28 -13.62
CA PHE A 23 3.81 -8.30 -13.12
C PHE A 23 3.96 -9.66 -13.83
N TYR A 24 4.33 -9.68 -15.13
CA TYR A 24 4.54 -10.93 -15.87
C TYR A 24 5.72 -11.75 -15.30
N ARG A 25 6.70 -11.05 -14.72
CA ARG A 25 7.93 -11.65 -14.18
C ARG A 25 7.89 -11.80 -12.66
N PHE A 26 6.79 -11.42 -12.02
CA PHE A 26 6.64 -11.48 -10.57
C PHE A 26 6.62 -12.94 -10.07
N ARG A 27 7.30 -13.18 -8.95
CA ARG A 27 7.30 -14.47 -8.25
C ARG A 27 7.24 -14.26 -6.74
N PHE A 28 6.49 -15.13 -6.08
CA PHE A 28 6.50 -15.22 -4.62
C PHE A 28 7.77 -15.93 -4.17
N ASN A 29 8.63 -15.17 -3.49
CA ASN A 29 9.81 -15.68 -2.80
C ASN A 29 9.69 -15.33 -1.31
N SER A 30 10.56 -15.89 -0.48
CA SER A 30 10.49 -15.68 0.97
C SER A 30 10.50 -14.20 1.40
N ARG A 31 11.08 -13.30 0.59
CA ARG A 31 11.05 -11.85 0.86
C ARG A 31 9.75 -11.21 0.39
N THR A 32 9.34 -11.41 -0.86
CA THR A 32 8.13 -10.78 -1.42
C THR A 32 6.87 -11.28 -0.72
N THR A 33 6.82 -12.56 -0.34
CA THR A 33 5.74 -13.12 0.47
C THR A 33 5.63 -12.45 1.83
N LYS A 34 6.75 -12.25 2.55
CA LYS A 34 6.73 -11.53 3.84
C LYS A 34 6.23 -10.09 3.68
N ILE A 35 6.74 -9.38 2.67
CA ILE A 35 6.31 -8.01 2.40
C ILE A 35 4.82 -7.95 2.09
N THR A 36 4.32 -8.87 1.25
CA THR A 36 2.90 -8.93 0.88
C THR A 36 2.02 -9.23 2.09
N MET A 37 2.40 -10.20 2.93
CA MET A 37 1.67 -10.53 4.15
C MET A 37 1.63 -9.37 5.13
N VAL A 38 2.75 -8.66 5.32
CA VAL A 38 2.78 -7.49 6.21
C VAL A 38 1.91 -6.37 5.65
N ALA A 39 2.11 -6.00 4.39
CA ALA A 39 1.49 -4.84 3.79
C ALA A 39 -0.03 -5.00 3.57
N LEU A 40 -0.47 -6.19 3.14
CA LEU A 40 -1.86 -6.41 2.76
C LEU A 40 -2.71 -7.06 3.86
N VAL A 41 -2.09 -7.80 4.79
CA VAL A 41 -2.84 -8.51 5.83
C VAL A 41 -2.59 -7.90 7.20
N LEU A 42 -1.34 -7.84 7.65
CA LEU A 42 -1.04 -7.42 9.02
C LEU A 42 -1.37 -5.94 9.25
N ILE A 43 -0.98 -5.04 8.34
CA ILE A 43 -1.24 -3.61 8.51
C ILE A 43 -2.75 -3.32 8.46
N PRO A 44 -3.51 -3.71 7.42
CA PRO A 44 -4.94 -3.42 7.37
C PRO A 44 -5.73 -4.18 8.46
N GLY A 45 -5.36 -5.44 8.74
CA GLY A 45 -6.02 -6.26 9.75
C GLY A 45 -5.82 -5.72 11.17
N SER A 46 -4.61 -5.31 11.53
CA SER A 46 -4.34 -4.68 12.82
C SER A 46 -5.07 -3.34 12.95
N LEU A 47 -5.04 -2.50 11.91
CA LEU A 47 -5.77 -1.23 11.89
C LEU A 47 -7.27 -1.45 12.11
N PHE A 48 -7.87 -2.37 11.35
CA PHE A 48 -9.28 -2.70 11.49
C PHE A 48 -9.61 -3.20 12.90
N TYR A 49 -8.79 -4.09 13.46
CA TYR A 49 -8.96 -4.58 14.82
C TYR A 49 -8.90 -3.46 15.86
N PHE A 50 -7.92 -2.56 15.78
CA PHE A 50 -7.83 -1.41 16.68
C PHE A 50 -9.02 -0.47 16.52
N CYS A 51 -9.41 -0.15 15.30
CA CYS A 51 -10.59 0.67 15.04
C CYS A 51 -11.83 0.03 15.67
N ASN A 52 -12.08 -1.27 15.43
CA ASN A 52 -13.26 -1.96 15.94
C ASN A 52 -13.28 -2.02 17.49
N THR A 53 -12.13 -2.26 18.12
CA THR A 53 -12.05 -2.35 19.60
C THR A 53 -12.18 -0.99 20.31
N LYS A 54 -11.85 0.10 19.62
CA LYS A 54 -11.95 1.47 20.16
C LYS A 54 -13.15 2.24 19.62
N HIS A 55 -13.88 1.67 18.66
CA HIS A 55 -15.05 2.30 18.08
C HIS A 55 -16.09 2.56 19.17
N LEU A 56 -16.48 3.83 19.31
CA LEU A 56 -17.46 4.30 20.30
C LEU A 56 -17.12 4.02 21.76
N LYS A 57 -15.88 3.57 22.05
CA LYS A 57 -15.44 3.33 23.43
C LYS A 57 -15.22 4.62 24.20
N TRP A 58 -14.94 5.70 23.50
CA TRP A 58 -14.55 6.97 24.09
C TRP A 58 -15.54 8.04 23.68
N ASP A 59 -16.26 8.58 24.65
CA ASP A 59 -17.08 9.78 24.48
C ASP A 59 -16.58 10.86 25.44
N TRP A 60 -15.82 11.79 24.90
CA TRP A 60 -15.21 12.87 25.66
C TRP A 60 -16.05 14.15 25.65
N THR A 61 -17.23 14.09 25.04
CA THR A 61 -18.08 15.26 24.86
C THR A 61 -18.60 15.74 26.22
N ALA A 62 -18.17 16.93 26.65
CA ALA A 62 -18.58 17.60 27.89
C ALA A 62 -18.36 16.83 29.22
N LYS A 63 -17.46 15.84 29.24
CA LYS A 63 -17.12 15.07 30.46
C LYS A 63 -16.43 15.93 31.52
N ARG A 64 -16.83 15.79 32.80
CA ARG A 64 -16.23 16.50 33.95
C ARG A 64 -15.14 15.68 34.62
N LYS A 65 -14.29 16.35 35.43
CA LYS A 65 -13.21 15.70 36.17
C LYS A 65 -13.77 14.62 37.13
N GLY A 66 -13.41 13.36 36.90
CA GLY A 66 -13.85 12.21 37.68
C GLY A 66 -14.90 11.34 36.99
N GLU A 67 -15.45 11.76 35.84
CA GLU A 67 -16.40 10.97 35.06
C GLU A 67 -15.68 10.00 34.11
N PRO A 68 -16.21 8.78 33.90
CA PRO A 68 -15.64 7.82 32.95
C PRO A 68 -15.87 8.27 31.50
N LEU A 69 -14.86 7.99 30.68
CA LEU A 69 -14.81 8.25 29.23
C LEU A 69 -15.43 7.13 28.41
#